data_AF-A0A7C7VDP4-F1
#
_entry.id   AF-A0A7C7VDP4-F1
#
_cell.length_a   1.000
_cell.length_b   1.000
_cell.length_c   1.000
_cell.angle_alpha   90.00
_cell.angle_beta   90.00
_cell.angle_gamma   90.00
#
_symmetry.space_group_name_H-M   'P 1'
#
loop_
_entity.id
_entity.type
_entity.pdbx_description
1 polymer ?
#
loop_
_entity_poly.entity_id
_entity_poly.type
_entity_poly.pdbx_seq_one_letter_code
_entity_poly.pdbx_strand_id
1 'polypeptide(L)' 'MEVQEVTKDYVIIDGEKIYFDEPFDEEPSKEDFERWLRRVESLLETLFCLKATDEAVHPS' A
#
# COMPACT_ATOMS: atom_id res chain seq x y z
N MET A 1 -5.06 7.53 -2.97
CA MET A 1 -5.06 7.58 -1.51
C MET A 1 -4.35 8.84 -1.05
N GLU A 2 -4.95 9.65 -0.16
CA GLU A 2 -4.29 10.82 0.46
C GLU A 2 -3.72 10.45 1.83
N VAL A 3 -2.41 10.57 2.00
CA VAL A 3 -1.74 10.41 3.30
C VAL A 3 -1.84 11.72 4.07
N GLN A 4 -2.39 11.69 5.28
CA GLN A 4 -2.53 12.89 6.12
C GLN A 4 -1.37 12.96 7.13
N GLU A 5 -1.14 11.88 7.86
CA GLU A 5 -0.13 11.75 8.92
C GLU A 5 0.55 10.39 8.82
N VAL A 6 1.86 10.36 9.05
CA VAL A 6 2.65 9.13 9.18
C VAL A 6 3.44 9.22 10.46
N THR A 7 3.38 8.18 11.27
CA THR A 7 4.19 8.03 12.49
C THR A 7 4.93 6.69 12.42
N LYS A 8 5.69 6.36 13.47
CA LYS A 8 6.30 5.04 13.58
C LYS A 8 5.29 3.90 13.83
N ASP A 9 4.13 4.20 14.43
CA ASP A 9 3.18 3.19 14.91
C ASP A 9 1.94 3.06 14.00
N TYR A 10 1.62 4.12 13.25
CA TYR A 10 0.43 4.18 12.41
C TYR A 10 0.53 5.21 11.29
N VAL A 11 -0.39 5.10 10.33
CA VAL A 11 -0.65 6.10 9.28
C VAL A 11 -2.13 6.51 9.30
N ILE A 12 -2.42 7.76 8.93
CA ILE A 12 -3.77 8.22 8.61
C ILE A 12 -3.89 8.42 7.11
N ILE A 13 -4.77 7.64 6.46
CA ILE A 13 -5.04 7.68 5.02
C ILE A 13 -6.53 7.93 4.82
N ASP A 14 -6.88 8.95 4.04
CA ASP A 14 -8.29 9.27 3.72
C ASP A 14 -9.21 9.38 4.98
N GLY A 15 -8.64 9.77 6.13
CA GLY A 15 -9.31 9.93 7.42
C GLY A 15 -9.35 8.66 8.28
N GLU A 16 -8.88 7.53 7.76
CA GLU A 16 -8.80 6.26 8.47
C GLU A 16 -7.42 6.05 9.09
N LYS A 17 -7.40 5.61 10.35
CA LYS A 17 -6.17 5.33 11.10
C LYS A 17 -5.83 3.85 11.00
N ILE A 18 -4.68 3.54 10.40
CA ILE A 18 -4.18 2.19 10.14
C ILE A 18 -2.91 1.98 10.96
N TYR A 19 -2.91 0.97 11.83
CA TYR A 19 -1.75 0.62 12.65
C TYR A 19 -0.83 -0.34 11.90
N PHE A 20 0.47 -0.20 12.09
CA PHE A 20 1.44 -1.14 11.54
C PHE A 20 1.56 -2.36 12.47
N ASP A 21 1.51 -3.56 11.89
CA ASP A 21 1.75 -4.80 12.64
C ASP A 21 3.18 -4.84 13.21
N GLU A 22 4.13 -4.26 12.48
CA GLU A 22 5.50 -4.01 12.93
C GLU A 22 5.78 -2.50 12.82
N PRO A 23 5.88 -1.79 13.95
CA PRO A 23 6.23 -0.37 13.97
C PRO A 23 7.61 -0.10 13.37
N PHE A 24 7.81 1.09 12.80
CA PHE A 24 9.12 1.50 12.31
C PHE A 24 10.09 1.80 13.47
N ASP A 25 11.37 1.47 13.30
CA ASP A 25 12.44 1.83 14.24
C ASP A 25 12.58 3.36 14.38
N GLU A 26 12.44 4.08 13.25
CA GLU A 26 12.48 5.53 13.15
C GLU A 26 11.25 6.03 12.38
N GLU A 27 10.72 7.20 12.77
CA GLU A 27 9.57 7.78 12.07
C GLU A 27 9.92 8.06 10.61
N PRO A 28 9.23 7.43 9.64
CA PRO A 28 9.53 7.63 8.24
C PRO A 28 9.07 9.02 7.80
N SER A 29 9.77 9.60 6.83
CA SER A 29 9.28 10.83 6.19
C SER A 29 7.99 10.53 5.43
N LYS A 30 7.07 11.50 5.42
CA LYS A 30 5.81 11.38 4.66
C LYS A 30 6.07 11.09 3.18
N GLU A 31 7.08 11.73 2.58
CA GLU A 31 7.43 11.53 1.17
C GLU A 31 7.91 10.10 0.90
N ASP A 32 8.76 9.55 1.76
CA ASP A 32 9.26 8.18 1.60
C ASP A 32 8.15 7.15 1.78
N PHE A 33 7.26 7.38 2.74
CA PHE A 33 6.07 6.53 2.93
C PHE A 33 5.16 6.58 1.70
N GLU A 34 4.86 7.77 1.16
CA GLU A 34 4.06 7.92 -0.06
C GLU A 34 4.71 7.23 -1.27
N ARG A 35 6.04 7.31 -1.39
CA ARG A 35 6.79 6.61 -2.45
C ARG A 35 6.70 5.10 -2.30
N TRP A 36 6.80 4.59 -1.08
CA TRP A 36 6.61 3.17 -0.79
C TRP A 36 5.18 2.72 -1.10
N LEU A 37 4.17 3.48 -0.65
CA LEU A 37 2.76 3.18 -0.87
C LEU A 37 2.44 3.06 -2.36
N ARG A 38 2.92 4.00 -3.19
CA ARG A 38 2.76 3.95 -4.66
C ARG A 38 3.37 2.70 -5.29
N ARG A 39 4.49 2.21 -4.76
CA ARG A 39 5.11 0.96 -5.25
C ARG A 39 4.24 -0.24 -4.90
N VAL A 40 3.68 -0.27 -3.69
CA VAL A 40 2.75 -1.32 -3.27
C VAL A 40 1.50 -1.31 -4.14
N GLU A 41 0.89 -0.14 -4.38
CA GLU A 41 -0.26 0.00 -5.29
C GLU A 41 0.06 -0.57 -6.68
N SER A 42 1.18 -0.16 -7.28
CA SER A 42 1.59 -0.64 -8.60
C SER A 42 1.84 -2.16 -8.65
N LEU A 43 2.39 -2.74 -7.59
CA LEU A 43 2.57 -4.19 -7.48
C LEU A 43 1.23 -4.92 -7.38
N LEU A 44 0.30 -4.40 -6.57
CA LEU A 44 -1.04 -4.97 -6.45
C LEU A 44 -1.78 -4.91 -7.79
N GLU A 45 -1.78 -3.76 -8.48
CA GLU A 45 -2.38 -3.62 -9.80
C GLU A 45 -1.80 -4.64 -10.80
N THR A 46 -0.49 -4.83 -10.79
CA THR A 46 0.18 -5.81 -11.66
C THR A 46 -0.27 -7.25 -11.35
N LEU A 47 -0.34 -7.60 -10.06
CA LEU A 47 -0.78 -8.93 -9.61
C LEU A 47 -2.26 -9.20 -9.95
N PHE A 48 -3.12 -8.19 -9.80
CA PHE A 48 -4.52 -8.29 -10.19
C PHE A 48 -4.68 -8.45 -11.71
N CYS A 49 -3.91 -7.69 -12.51
CA CYS A 49 -3.91 -7.84 -13.96
C CYS A 49 -3.45 -9.26 -14.38
N LEU A 50 -2.43 -9.81 -13.74
CA LEU A 50 -1.93 -11.16 -14.02
C LEU A 50 -2.98 -12.23 -13.73
N LYS A 51 -3.66 -12.16 -12.57
CA LYS A 51 -4.75 -13.09 -12.23
C LYS A 51 -5.92 -13.00 -13.22
N ALA A 52 -6.30 -11.79 -13.62
CA ALA A 52 -7.40 -11.59 -14.58
C ALA A 52 -7.09 -12.21 -15.96
N THR A 53 -5.83 -12.17 -16.41
CA THR A 53 -5.41 -12.84 -17.65
C THR A 53 -5.35 -14.36 -17.54
N ASP A 54 -5.01 -14.92 -16.37
CA ASP A 54 -4.93 -16.38 -16.18
C ASP A 54 -6.34 -17.03 -16.19
N GLU A 55 -7.31 -16.42 -15.49
CA GLU A 55 -8.72 -16.84 -15.54
C GLU A 55 -9.36 -16.69 -16.92
N ALA A 56 -8.95 -15.69 -17.71
CA ALA A 56 -9.48 -15.48 -19.06
C ALA A 56 -8.93 -16.46 -20.11
N VAL A 57 -7.72 -17.02 -19.89
CA VAL A 57 -7.07 -17.96 -20.81
C VAL A 57 -7.44 -19.42 -20.50
N HIS A 58 -7.80 -19.73 -19.25
CA HIS A 58 -8.27 -21.05 -18.82
C HIS A 58 -9.65 -20.99 -18.14
N PRO A 59 -10.75 -20.73 -18.89
CA PRO A 59 -12.08 -20.86 -18.33
C PRO A 59 -12.37 -22.34 -18.01
N SER A 60 -12.78 -22.61 -16.78
CA SER A 60 -13.18 -23.94 -16.29
C SER A 60 -14.45 -24.46 -16.97
#